data_AF-A0A963EEX8-F1
#
_entry.id   AF-A0A963EEX8-F1
#
_cell.length_a   1.000
_cell.length_b   1.000
_cell.length_c   1.000
_cell.angle_alpha   90.00
_cell.angle_beta   90.00
_cell.angle_gamma   90.00
#
_symmetry.space_group_name_H-M   'P 1'
#
loop_
_entity.id
_entity.type
_entity.pdbx_description
1 polymer ?
#
loop_
_entity_poly.entity_id
_entity_poly.type
_entity_poly.pdbx_seq_one_letter_code
_entity_poly.pdbx_strand_id
1 'polypeptide(L)'
;HRPVVIQPLGESRTDLQIFTELAYRLGFGEGYNPRATRAYFDDPTEVDEAYLRAWWDEKVMHHQHVEISWDEFKKRGIYKFTFDQPQVAFRQQIEQGVPFQTPSGRIEIYSTTLGQTTDWTRTQYGYEIPAIPKWIEPWESLNHPKTEQFPFHVVSPHPRWRTHSIFNNIPWLRETYHQEVTINASDAKRLGLRMGDIVEVYNDRGTCVVPVYVTERC
;
A
#
# COMPACT_ATOMS: atom_id res chain seq x y z
N HIS A 1 -1.15 -20.48 4.10
CA HIS A 1 0.24 -20.94 4.28
C HIS A 1 1.00 -20.63 3.00
N ARG A 2 2.22 -20.09 3.07
CA ARG A 2 3.08 -19.90 1.89
C ARG A 2 4.23 -20.92 2.02
N PRO A 3 4.21 -22.03 1.26
CA PRO A 3 5.26 -23.03 1.38
C PRO A 3 6.58 -22.46 0.87
N VAL A 4 7.69 -22.89 1.49
CA VAL A 4 9.03 -22.59 0.99
C VAL A 4 9.22 -23.32 -0.34
N VAL A 5 9.46 -22.57 -1.42
CA VAL A 5 9.60 -23.14 -2.78
C VAL A 5 11.06 -23.38 -3.14
N ILE A 6 11.97 -22.54 -2.64
CA ILE A 6 13.42 -22.65 -2.80
C ILE A 6 14.10 -22.24 -1.49
N GLN A 7 15.35 -22.66 -1.31
CA GLN A 7 16.17 -22.15 -0.21
C GLN A 7 16.48 -20.65 -0.41
N PRO A 8 16.68 -19.87 0.67
CA PRO A 8 17.09 -18.48 0.58
C PRO A 8 18.31 -18.31 -0.33
N LEU A 9 18.28 -17.26 -1.17
CA LEU A 9 19.39 -17.00 -2.09
C LEU A 9 20.59 -16.44 -1.33
N GLY A 10 21.78 -16.96 -1.61
CA GLY A 10 23.02 -16.54 -0.95
C GLY A 10 22.94 -16.68 0.57
N GLU A 11 23.25 -15.61 1.28
CA GLU A 11 23.21 -15.54 2.76
C GLU A 11 21.95 -14.83 3.28
N SER A 12 20.93 -14.64 2.43
CA SER A 12 19.68 -14.01 2.86
C SER A 12 18.97 -14.84 3.93
N ARG A 13 18.33 -14.15 4.86
CA ARG A 13 17.57 -14.73 5.98
C ARG A 13 16.19 -14.08 6.03
N THR A 14 15.22 -14.75 6.64
CA THR A 14 13.90 -14.14 6.87
C THR A 14 14.02 -13.00 7.88
N ASP A 15 13.10 -12.03 7.84
CA ASP A 15 13.08 -10.93 8.82
C ASP A 15 13.03 -11.46 10.25
N LEU A 16 12.25 -12.52 10.50
CA LEU A 16 12.15 -13.14 11.83
C LEU A 16 13.50 -13.72 12.29
N GLN A 17 14.25 -14.37 11.41
CA GLN A 17 15.60 -14.86 11.73
C GLN A 17 16.55 -13.70 12.07
N ILE A 18 16.54 -12.64 11.26
CA ILE A 18 17.41 -11.46 11.45
C ILE A 18 17.11 -10.80 12.80
N PHE A 19 15.84 -10.54 13.10
CA PHE A 19 15.46 -9.90 14.36
C PHE A 19 15.66 -10.82 15.57
N THR A 20 15.47 -12.14 15.41
CA THR A 20 15.79 -13.10 16.47
C THR A 20 17.27 -13.06 16.80
N GLU A 21 18.15 -13.15 15.80
CA GLU A 21 19.59 -13.10 16.02
C GLU A 21 20.03 -11.76 16.66
N LEU A 22 19.47 -10.65 16.19
CA LEU A 22 19.73 -9.34 16.78
C LEU A 22 19.31 -9.29 18.26
N ALA A 23 18.12 -9.80 18.59
CA ALA A 23 17.63 -9.84 19.96
C ALA A 23 18.52 -10.68 20.88
N TYR A 24 19.03 -11.83 20.40
CA TYR A 24 19.99 -12.65 21.16
C TYR A 24 21.32 -11.90 21.38
N ARG A 25 21.82 -11.18 20.38
CA ARG A 25 23.04 -10.35 20.54
C ARG A 25 22.85 -9.18 21.49
N LEU A 26 21.63 -8.64 21.58
CA LEU A 26 21.26 -7.56 22.50
C LEU A 26 20.86 -8.06 23.90
N GLY A 27 20.85 -9.37 24.14
CA GLY A 27 20.62 -9.97 25.46
C GLY A 27 19.15 -10.19 25.84
N PHE A 28 18.19 -10.05 24.92
CA PHE A 28 16.76 -10.28 25.18
C PHE A 28 16.13 -11.33 24.23
N GLY A 29 16.95 -12.13 23.55
CA GLY A 29 16.54 -13.11 22.56
C GLY A 29 15.44 -14.08 23.02
N GLU A 30 15.58 -14.67 24.21
CA GLU A 30 14.58 -15.59 24.78
C GLU A 30 13.23 -14.92 25.01
N GLY A 31 13.21 -13.62 25.34
CA GLY A 31 11.98 -12.85 25.48
C GLY A 31 11.35 -12.46 24.14
N TYR A 32 12.17 -12.23 23.12
CA TYR A 32 11.71 -11.88 21.77
C TYR A 32 11.15 -13.09 21.02
N ASN A 33 11.88 -14.19 21.00
CA ASN A 33 11.49 -15.43 20.33
C ASN A 33 11.66 -16.62 21.30
N PRO A 34 10.66 -16.88 22.16
CA PRO A 34 10.74 -17.91 23.20
C PRO A 34 10.76 -19.35 22.64
N ARG A 35 10.47 -19.54 21.36
CA ARG A 35 10.53 -20.86 20.70
C ARG A 35 11.89 -21.09 20.02
N ALA A 36 12.70 -20.06 19.84
CA ALA A 36 14.03 -20.21 19.26
C ALA A 36 14.97 -20.92 20.23
N THR A 37 15.60 -21.99 19.74
CA THR A 37 16.72 -22.65 20.40
C THR A 37 17.98 -22.43 19.57
N ARG A 38 19.13 -22.99 19.99
CA ARG A 38 20.35 -22.93 19.17
C ARG A 38 20.13 -23.48 17.75
N ALA A 39 19.29 -24.51 17.60
CA ALA A 39 18.98 -25.12 16.31
C ALA A 39 18.23 -24.18 15.35
N TYR A 40 17.51 -23.17 15.87
CA TYR A 40 16.77 -22.19 15.05
C TYR A 40 17.66 -21.42 14.07
N PHE A 41 18.92 -21.19 14.47
CA PHE A 41 19.87 -20.44 13.65
C PHE A 41 20.43 -21.26 12.49
N ASP A 42 20.29 -22.59 12.54
CA ASP A 42 20.68 -23.51 11.47
C ASP A 42 19.46 -23.88 10.60
N ASP A 43 18.32 -24.18 11.23
CA ASP A 43 17.05 -24.48 10.57
C ASP A 43 15.86 -23.87 11.35
N PRO A 44 15.17 -22.84 10.80
CA PRO A 44 14.04 -22.21 11.47
C PRO A 44 12.73 -22.99 11.33
N THR A 45 12.70 -24.06 10.51
CA THR A 45 11.46 -24.68 10.02
C THR A 45 10.51 -25.10 11.13
N GLU A 46 10.99 -25.80 12.17
CA GLU A 46 10.12 -26.28 13.24
C GLU A 46 9.52 -25.14 14.07
N VAL A 47 10.31 -24.10 14.35
CA VAL A 47 9.90 -22.94 15.14
C VAL A 47 8.90 -22.09 14.36
N ASP A 48 9.19 -21.81 13.09
CA ASP A 48 8.31 -21.03 12.22
C ASP A 48 6.97 -21.78 12.00
N GLU A 49 7.01 -23.10 11.79
CA GLU A 49 5.83 -23.95 11.68
C GLU A 49 5.00 -23.92 12.97
N ALA A 50 5.64 -23.98 14.14
CA ALA A 50 4.93 -23.88 15.42
C ALA A 50 4.24 -22.52 15.58
N TYR A 51 4.85 -21.41 15.14
CA TYR A 51 4.23 -20.09 15.14
C TYR A 51 3.04 -20.01 14.20
N LEU A 52 3.16 -20.54 12.99
CA LEU A 52 2.06 -20.56 12.04
C LEU A 52 0.89 -21.43 12.52
N ARG A 53 1.16 -22.62 13.07
CA ARG A 53 0.14 -23.50 13.65
C ARG A 53 -0.56 -22.84 14.84
N ALA A 54 0.19 -22.28 15.78
CA ALA A 54 -0.40 -21.58 16.93
C ALA A 54 -1.26 -20.40 16.49
N TRP A 55 -0.80 -19.60 15.52
CA TRP A 55 -1.61 -18.52 14.96
C TRP A 55 -2.90 -19.04 14.30
N TRP A 56 -2.82 -20.15 13.55
CA TRP A 56 -3.99 -20.76 12.93
C TRP A 56 -5.00 -21.27 13.96
N ASP A 57 -4.55 -22.14 14.86
CA ASP A 57 -5.39 -22.86 15.82
C ASP A 57 -5.95 -21.91 16.89
N GLU A 58 -5.14 -20.98 17.40
CA GLU A 58 -5.54 -20.10 18.51
C GLU A 58 -6.19 -18.79 18.05
N LYS A 59 -5.90 -18.32 16.84
CA LYS A 59 -6.42 -17.04 16.33
C LYS A 59 -7.34 -17.25 15.14
N VAL A 60 -6.84 -17.76 14.02
CA VAL A 60 -7.59 -17.73 12.75
C VAL A 60 -8.87 -18.56 12.83
N MET A 61 -8.81 -19.81 13.29
CA MET A 61 -9.97 -20.70 13.37
C MET A 61 -11.11 -20.10 14.19
N HIS A 62 -10.78 -19.57 15.38
CA HIS A 62 -11.76 -18.94 16.26
C HIS A 62 -12.32 -17.63 15.68
N HIS A 63 -11.47 -16.71 15.23
CA HIS A 63 -11.90 -15.37 14.79
C HIS A 63 -12.62 -15.38 13.44
N GLN A 64 -12.30 -16.33 12.58
CA GLN A 64 -12.86 -16.43 11.23
C GLN A 64 -13.89 -17.56 11.09
N HIS A 65 -14.19 -18.26 12.18
CA HIS A 65 -15.11 -19.42 12.23
C HIS A 65 -14.74 -20.47 11.18
N VAL A 66 -13.45 -20.80 11.08
CA VAL A 66 -12.93 -21.81 10.15
C VAL A 66 -12.79 -23.14 10.88
N GLU A 67 -13.32 -24.21 10.30
CA GLU A 67 -13.34 -25.54 10.92
C GLU A 67 -12.22 -26.48 10.43
N ILE A 68 -11.47 -26.09 9.40
CA ILE A 68 -10.38 -26.93 8.89
C ILE A 68 -9.14 -26.84 9.76
N SER A 69 -8.50 -27.98 10.01
CA SER A 69 -7.23 -28.03 10.75
C SER A 69 -6.10 -27.36 9.96
N TRP A 70 -5.04 -26.96 10.67
CA TRP A 70 -3.83 -26.42 10.04
C TRP A 70 -3.25 -27.37 8.97
N ASP A 71 -3.23 -28.68 9.24
CA ASP A 71 -2.68 -29.66 8.30
C ASP A 71 -3.53 -29.80 7.02
N GLU A 72 -4.85 -29.78 7.16
CA GLU A 72 -5.77 -29.78 6.01
C GLU A 72 -5.65 -28.46 5.23
N PHE A 73 -5.52 -27.32 5.91
CA PHE A 73 -5.29 -26.03 5.27
C PHE A 73 -3.98 -26.00 4.48
N LYS A 74 -2.88 -26.50 5.06
CA LYS A 74 -1.59 -26.62 4.37
C LYS A 74 -1.70 -27.48 3.12
N LYS A 75 -2.41 -28.61 3.18
CA LYS A 75 -2.63 -29.50 2.03
C LYS A 75 -3.41 -28.81 0.91
N ARG A 76 -4.43 -28.00 1.25
CA ARG A 76 -5.23 -27.25 0.27
C ARG A 76 -4.50 -26.03 -0.31
N GLY A 77 -3.64 -25.39 0.48
CA GLY A 77 -2.93 -24.15 0.13
C GLY A 77 -3.80 -22.88 0.19
N ILE A 78 -5.09 -22.99 -0.07
CA ILE A 78 -6.07 -21.89 -0.03
C ILE A 78 -7.34 -22.31 0.72
N TYR A 79 -7.94 -21.35 1.43
CA TYR A 79 -9.28 -21.45 1.98
C TYR A 79 -10.18 -20.39 1.33
N LYS A 80 -11.32 -20.81 0.77
CA LYS A 80 -12.28 -19.91 0.14
C LYS A 80 -13.51 -19.82 1.03
N PHE A 81 -13.80 -18.61 1.52
CA PHE A 81 -15.05 -18.36 2.24
C PHE A 81 -16.24 -18.46 1.30
N THR A 82 -17.21 -19.28 1.68
CA THR A 82 -18.51 -19.39 1.04
C THR A 82 -19.53 -18.65 1.88
N PHE A 83 -20.19 -17.66 1.28
CA PHE A 83 -21.24 -16.90 1.94
C PHE A 83 -22.59 -17.31 1.36
N ASP A 84 -23.59 -17.51 2.21
CA ASP A 84 -24.96 -17.83 1.79
C ASP A 84 -25.60 -16.70 0.97
N GLN A 85 -25.13 -15.47 1.18
CA GLN A 85 -25.57 -14.29 0.46
C GLN A 85 -24.37 -13.37 0.13
N PRO A 86 -24.51 -12.52 -0.91
CA PRO A 86 -23.51 -11.48 -1.19
C PRO A 86 -23.37 -10.52 0.00
N GLN A 87 -22.13 -10.17 0.33
CA GLN A 87 -21.84 -9.10 1.28
C GLN A 87 -22.17 -7.75 0.63
N VAL A 88 -23.15 -7.03 1.18
CA VAL A 88 -23.55 -5.69 0.72
C VAL A 88 -23.27 -4.69 1.83
N ALA A 89 -22.43 -3.70 1.52
CA ALA A 89 -22.08 -2.65 2.48
C ALA A 89 -23.34 -1.93 2.97
N PHE A 90 -23.39 -1.68 4.28
CA PHE A 90 -24.46 -0.96 4.97
C PHE A 90 -25.88 -1.56 4.84
N ARG A 91 -26.03 -2.84 4.44
CA ARG A 91 -27.36 -3.47 4.27
C ARG A 91 -28.25 -3.32 5.51
N GLN A 92 -27.72 -3.60 6.70
CA GLN A 92 -28.48 -3.49 7.94
C GLN A 92 -28.90 -2.04 8.23
N GLN A 93 -28.03 -1.08 7.96
CA GLN A 93 -28.34 0.34 8.15
C GLN A 93 -29.47 0.80 7.22
N ILE A 94 -29.47 0.33 5.97
CA ILE A 94 -30.46 0.71 4.96
C ILE A 94 -31.79 -0.05 5.13
N GLU A 95 -31.75 -1.37 5.31
CA GLU A 95 -32.95 -2.21 5.35
C GLU A 95 -33.59 -2.28 6.74
N GLN A 96 -32.79 -2.20 7.81
CA GLN A 96 -33.24 -2.41 9.19
C GLN A 96 -33.13 -1.14 10.05
N GLY A 97 -32.60 -0.04 9.50
CA GLY A 97 -32.46 1.22 10.23
C GLY A 97 -31.43 1.18 11.36
N VAL A 98 -30.47 0.25 11.31
CA VAL A 98 -29.34 0.24 12.25
C VAL A 98 -28.56 1.56 12.12
N PRO A 99 -28.16 2.22 13.21
CA PRO A 99 -27.38 3.46 13.13
C PRO A 99 -26.02 3.28 12.44
N PHE A 100 -25.59 4.29 11.69
CA PHE A 100 -24.23 4.37 11.16
C PHE A 100 -23.21 4.65 12.28
N GLN A 101 -21.94 4.25 12.08
CA GLN A 101 -20.82 4.54 13.00
C GLN A 101 -20.34 6.00 12.88
N THR A 102 -21.26 6.92 13.01
CA THR A 102 -21.08 8.38 12.98
C THR A 102 -21.66 8.97 14.26
N PRO A 103 -21.24 10.16 14.72
CA PRO A 103 -21.79 10.77 15.93
C PRO A 103 -23.33 10.91 15.93
N SER A 104 -23.93 11.20 14.77
CA SER A 104 -25.40 11.31 14.64
C SER A 104 -26.14 10.00 14.38
N GLY A 105 -25.42 8.89 14.17
CA GLY A 105 -26.00 7.62 13.72
C GLY A 105 -26.53 7.61 12.27
N ARG A 106 -26.21 8.62 11.45
CA ARG A 106 -26.73 8.83 10.09
C ARG A 106 -25.59 9.07 9.09
N ILE A 107 -25.92 9.07 7.80
CA ILE A 107 -25.03 9.62 6.78
C ILE A 107 -24.96 11.14 6.97
N GLU A 108 -23.79 11.65 7.38
CA GLU A 108 -23.56 13.06 7.68
C GLU A 108 -23.14 13.84 6.43
N ILE A 109 -24.06 14.63 5.85
CA ILE A 109 -23.73 15.63 4.81
C ILE A 109 -22.90 16.77 5.42
N TYR A 110 -23.26 17.15 6.65
CA TYR A 110 -22.45 18.01 7.51
C TYR A 110 -21.76 17.13 8.55
N SER A 111 -20.43 17.05 8.49
CA SER A 111 -19.62 16.32 9.46
C SER A 111 -19.62 17.04 10.79
N THR A 112 -20.31 16.47 11.77
CA THR A 112 -20.36 17.00 13.14
C THR A 112 -18.98 17.03 13.79
N THR A 113 -18.14 16.03 13.52
CA THR A 113 -16.76 15.96 14.00
C THR A 113 -15.91 17.13 13.49
N LEU A 114 -15.95 17.42 12.19
CA LEU A 114 -15.22 18.56 11.63
C LEU A 114 -15.84 19.90 12.10
N GLY A 115 -17.17 19.97 12.21
CA GLY A 115 -17.88 21.15 12.68
C GLY A 115 -17.59 21.55 14.13
N GLN A 116 -17.23 20.58 14.97
CA GLN A 116 -16.85 20.79 16.37
C GLN A 116 -15.33 21.02 16.56
N THR A 117 -14.53 20.88 15.49
CA THR A 117 -13.08 21.08 15.59
C THR A 117 -12.76 22.58 15.65
N THR A 118 -12.32 23.04 16.81
CA THR A 118 -11.97 24.45 17.05
C THR A 118 -10.48 24.74 16.92
N ASP A 119 -9.62 23.74 17.11
CA ASP A 119 -8.16 23.86 17.01
C ASP A 119 -7.60 22.85 16.01
N TRP A 120 -7.42 23.32 14.76
CA TRP A 120 -6.90 22.53 13.66
C TRP A 120 -5.41 22.22 13.76
N THR A 121 -4.64 22.99 14.55
CA THR A 121 -3.19 22.77 14.71
C THR A 121 -2.87 21.49 15.46
N ARG A 122 -3.83 21.00 16.26
CA ARG A 122 -3.75 19.74 17.00
C ARG A 122 -4.23 18.53 16.19
N THR A 123 -4.74 18.75 14.98
CA THR A 123 -5.12 17.67 14.07
C THR A 123 -3.91 17.22 13.25
N GLN A 124 -3.95 16.00 12.72
CA GLN A 124 -2.92 15.50 11.79
C GLN A 124 -2.78 16.34 10.51
N TYR A 125 -3.79 17.15 10.19
CA TYR A 125 -3.84 17.95 8.98
C TYR A 125 -3.16 19.31 9.16
N GLY A 126 -3.28 19.90 10.34
CA GLY A 126 -2.67 21.20 10.66
C GLY A 126 -3.35 22.42 9.99
N TYR A 127 -4.47 22.23 9.29
CA TYR A 127 -5.25 23.28 8.64
C TYR A 127 -6.76 22.95 8.66
N GLU A 128 -7.60 23.98 8.44
CA GLU A 128 -9.06 23.84 8.46
C GLU A 128 -9.59 22.92 7.37
N ILE A 129 -10.37 21.90 7.77
CA ILE A 129 -11.13 21.05 6.84
C ILE A 129 -12.63 21.37 6.97
N PRO A 130 -13.30 21.76 5.88
CA PRO A 130 -14.71 22.12 5.91
C PRO A 130 -15.62 20.96 6.34
N ALA A 131 -16.56 21.26 7.23
CA ALA A 131 -17.56 20.30 7.69
C ALA A 131 -18.58 19.91 6.62
N ILE A 132 -18.72 20.71 5.55
CA ILE A 132 -19.53 20.40 4.38
C ILE A 132 -18.63 20.42 3.13
N PRO A 133 -18.86 19.53 2.14
CA PRO A 133 -18.09 19.57 0.90
C PRO A 133 -18.13 20.96 0.25
N LYS A 134 -16.96 21.55 0.01
CA LYS A 134 -16.79 22.82 -0.69
C LYS A 134 -15.60 22.76 -1.64
N TRP A 135 -15.59 23.63 -2.64
CA TRP A 135 -14.40 23.84 -3.47
C TRP A 135 -13.29 24.48 -2.61
N ILE A 136 -12.11 23.86 -2.65
CA ILE A 136 -10.88 24.41 -2.06
C ILE A 136 -9.86 24.40 -3.20
N GLU A 137 -9.31 25.56 -3.52
CA GLU A 137 -8.28 25.66 -4.55
C GLU A 137 -7.06 24.83 -4.12
N PRO A 138 -6.55 23.90 -4.96
CA PRO A 138 -5.36 23.15 -4.62
C PRO A 138 -4.14 24.07 -4.52
N TRP A 139 -3.33 23.86 -3.49
CA TRP A 139 -2.05 24.55 -3.26
C TRP A 139 -1.04 24.49 -4.42
N GLU A 140 -1.10 23.47 -5.28
CA GLU A 140 -0.34 23.38 -6.53
C GLU A 140 -1.30 22.96 -7.65
N SER A 141 -1.86 23.96 -8.31
CA SER A 141 -2.80 23.81 -9.43
C SER A 141 -2.32 24.61 -10.64
N LEU A 142 -2.99 24.42 -11.78
CA LEU A 142 -2.74 25.23 -12.98
C LEU A 142 -3.13 26.71 -12.83
N ASN A 143 -3.86 27.07 -11.78
CA ASN A 143 -4.21 28.45 -11.44
C ASN A 143 -3.17 29.12 -10.51
N HIS A 144 -2.17 28.36 -10.03
CA HIS A 144 -1.18 28.88 -9.10
C HIS A 144 -0.15 29.78 -9.83
N PRO A 145 0.31 30.90 -9.24
CA PRO A 145 1.29 31.80 -9.88
C PRO A 145 2.60 31.13 -10.34
N LYS A 146 2.94 29.98 -9.74
CA LYS A 146 4.10 29.15 -10.15
C LYS A 146 4.02 28.68 -11.61
N THR A 147 2.83 28.67 -12.22
CA THR A 147 2.68 28.23 -13.61
C THR A 147 3.33 29.17 -14.63
N GLU A 148 3.65 30.41 -14.23
CA GLU A 148 4.50 31.30 -15.02
C GLU A 148 5.90 30.73 -15.25
N GLN A 149 6.43 29.97 -14.28
CA GLN A 149 7.75 29.33 -14.36
C GLN A 149 7.66 27.84 -14.71
N PHE A 150 6.67 27.14 -14.15
CA PHE A 150 6.45 25.70 -14.31
C PHE A 150 5.04 25.44 -14.87
N PRO A 151 4.85 25.54 -16.20
CA PRO A 151 3.51 25.55 -16.80
C PRO A 151 2.84 24.17 -16.87
N PHE A 152 3.54 23.09 -16.51
CA PHE A 152 3.04 21.73 -16.59
C PHE A 152 2.58 21.21 -15.23
N HIS A 153 1.43 20.54 -15.23
CA HIS A 153 0.96 19.79 -14.07
C HIS A 153 1.37 18.33 -14.19
N VAL A 154 2.21 17.87 -13.26
CA VAL A 154 2.66 16.47 -13.23
C VAL A 154 1.65 15.61 -12.49
N VAL A 155 1.17 14.54 -13.13
CA VAL A 155 0.36 13.49 -12.52
C VAL A 155 1.20 12.22 -12.42
N SER A 156 1.32 11.64 -11.22
CA SER A 156 2.18 10.48 -10.93
C SER A 156 1.37 9.29 -10.41
N PRO A 157 0.58 8.62 -11.27
CA PRO A 157 -0.24 7.50 -10.85
C PRO A 157 0.62 6.27 -10.50
N HIS A 158 0.00 5.29 -9.84
CA HIS A 158 0.65 4.00 -9.60
C HIS A 158 1.05 3.32 -10.93
N PRO A 159 2.25 2.75 -11.01
CA PRO A 159 2.74 2.11 -12.22
C PRO A 159 1.96 0.82 -12.52
N ARG A 160 1.78 0.50 -13.80
CA ARG A 160 1.00 -0.67 -14.24
C ARG A 160 1.75 -2.01 -14.16
N TRP A 161 3.08 -1.97 -14.16
CA TRP A 161 3.94 -3.15 -14.36
C TRP A 161 4.72 -3.56 -13.10
N ARG A 162 4.51 -2.86 -11.98
CA ARG A 162 5.25 -3.10 -10.74
C ARG A 162 4.40 -2.72 -9.52
N THR A 163 4.70 -3.29 -8.36
CA THR A 163 4.01 -2.94 -7.11
C THR A 163 4.83 -1.89 -6.38
N HIS A 164 4.51 -0.62 -6.60
CA HIS A 164 5.33 0.52 -6.16
C HIS A 164 6.77 0.41 -6.70
N SER A 165 7.75 0.12 -5.84
CA SER A 165 9.15 -0.11 -6.21
C SER A 165 9.49 -1.59 -6.44
N ILE A 166 8.65 -2.51 -5.95
CA ILE A 166 8.86 -3.96 -6.04
C ILE A 166 8.68 -4.38 -7.49
N PHE A 167 9.59 -5.25 -7.97
CA PHE A 167 9.68 -5.75 -9.35
C PHE A 167 10.32 -4.83 -10.38
N ASN A 168 10.73 -3.61 -10.00
CA ASN A 168 11.45 -2.72 -10.93
C ASN A 168 12.83 -3.27 -11.35
N ASN A 169 13.37 -4.25 -10.61
CA ASN A 169 14.61 -4.94 -10.91
C ASN A 169 14.46 -6.12 -11.89
N ILE A 170 13.24 -6.49 -12.29
CA ILE A 170 13.01 -7.61 -13.22
C ILE A 170 13.12 -7.10 -14.67
N PRO A 171 14.13 -7.54 -15.46
CA PRO A 171 14.35 -7.04 -16.81
C PRO A 171 13.14 -7.24 -17.73
N TRP A 172 12.53 -8.42 -17.69
CA TRP A 172 11.36 -8.74 -18.53
C TRP A 172 10.18 -7.80 -18.31
N LEU A 173 9.97 -7.32 -17.08
CA LEU A 173 8.90 -6.35 -16.81
C LEU A 173 9.28 -4.95 -17.30
N ARG A 174 10.55 -4.57 -17.21
CA ARG A 174 11.05 -3.28 -17.71
C ARG A 174 10.98 -3.17 -19.24
N GLU A 175 11.07 -4.29 -19.95
CA GLU A 175 10.90 -4.32 -21.41
C GLU A 175 9.46 -4.03 -21.84
N THR A 176 8.47 -4.30 -20.97
CA THR A 176 7.05 -4.05 -21.30
C THR A 176 6.65 -2.58 -21.13
N TYR A 177 7.30 -1.87 -20.20
CA TYR A 177 7.01 -0.47 -19.89
C TYR A 177 8.27 0.25 -19.42
N HIS A 178 8.63 1.32 -20.13
CA HIS A 178 9.71 2.19 -19.75
C HIS A 178 9.27 3.19 -18.68
N GLN A 179 10.22 3.58 -17.81
CA GLN A 179 10.02 4.74 -16.94
C GLN A 179 10.16 5.99 -17.81
N GLU A 180 9.06 6.65 -18.08
CA GLU A 180 8.94 7.73 -19.07
C GLU A 180 8.08 8.89 -18.53
N VAL A 181 8.18 10.05 -19.17
CA VAL A 181 7.22 11.15 -19.00
C VAL A 181 6.26 11.13 -20.18
N THR A 182 4.97 11.03 -19.89
CA THR A 182 3.93 11.07 -20.91
C THR A 182 3.48 12.51 -21.12
N ILE A 183 3.47 12.98 -22.37
CA ILE A 183 3.12 14.36 -22.74
C ILE A 183 2.11 14.37 -23.90
N ASN A 184 1.22 15.37 -23.90
CA ASN A 184 0.29 15.57 -25.00
C ASN A 184 1.06 15.87 -26.31
N ALA A 185 0.57 15.37 -27.45
CA ALA A 185 1.20 15.58 -28.75
C ALA A 185 1.32 17.05 -29.15
N SER A 186 0.36 17.90 -28.77
CA SER A 186 0.41 19.33 -29.04
C SER A 186 1.52 20.03 -28.26
N ASP A 187 1.72 19.66 -26.99
CA ASP A 187 2.81 20.17 -26.16
C ASP A 187 4.16 19.65 -26.61
N ALA A 188 4.27 18.37 -26.96
CA ALA A 188 5.49 17.82 -27.57
C ALA A 188 5.89 18.61 -28.82
N LYS A 189 4.93 18.86 -29.73
CA LYS A 189 5.16 19.66 -30.93
C LYS A 189 5.60 21.09 -30.60
N ARG A 190 4.96 21.74 -29.62
CA ARG A 190 5.30 23.09 -29.15
C ARG A 190 6.73 23.17 -28.59
N LEU A 191 7.17 22.12 -27.90
CA LEU A 191 8.51 22.01 -27.33
C LEU A 191 9.55 21.41 -28.30
N GLY A 192 9.15 20.99 -29.50
CA GLY A 192 10.04 20.33 -30.47
C GLY A 192 10.46 18.91 -30.09
N LEU A 193 9.73 18.26 -29.18
CA LEU A 193 10.01 16.92 -28.67
C LEU A 193 9.42 15.83 -29.57
N ARG A 194 10.11 14.70 -29.65
CA ARG A 194 9.70 13.48 -30.34
C ARG A 194 9.62 12.31 -29.36
N MET A 195 8.91 11.27 -29.78
CA MET A 195 8.83 10.00 -29.05
C MET A 195 10.24 9.47 -28.79
N GLY A 196 10.54 9.16 -27.53
CA GLY A 196 11.83 8.61 -27.10
C GLY A 196 12.93 9.63 -26.85
N ASP A 197 12.72 10.92 -27.10
CA ASP A 197 13.68 11.96 -26.73
C ASP A 197 13.90 11.94 -25.22
N ILE A 198 15.17 12.03 -24.80
CA ILE A 198 15.52 12.12 -23.38
C ILE A 198 15.36 13.57 -22.95
N VAL A 199 14.49 13.82 -21.98
CA VAL A 199 14.22 15.15 -21.45
C VAL A 199 14.56 15.24 -19.97
N GLU A 200 14.83 16.46 -19.55
CA GLU A 200 14.91 16.83 -18.16
C GLU A 200 13.58 17.42 -17.69
N VAL A 201 12.97 16.81 -16.66
CA VAL A 201 11.76 17.30 -16.00
C VAL A 201 12.17 17.87 -14.64
N TYR A 202 11.94 19.16 -14.42
CA TYR A 202 12.45 19.86 -13.24
C TYR A 202 11.44 20.83 -12.62
N ASN A 203 11.67 21.15 -11.35
CA ASN A 203 11.08 22.28 -10.61
C ASN A 203 12.05 22.73 -9.51
N ASP A 204 11.63 23.63 -8.62
CA ASP A 204 12.44 24.13 -7.50
C ASP A 204 12.97 23.03 -6.55
N ARG A 205 12.37 21.84 -6.54
CA ARG A 205 12.69 20.75 -5.62
C ARG A 205 13.73 19.79 -6.17
N GLY A 206 13.89 19.73 -7.49
CA GLY A 206 14.80 18.80 -8.12
C GLY A 206 14.47 18.51 -9.58
N THR A 207 15.15 17.50 -10.11
CA THR A 207 15.13 17.15 -11.52
C THR A 207 15.10 15.63 -11.72
N CYS A 208 14.55 15.19 -12.85
CA CYS A 208 14.53 13.79 -13.29
C CYS A 208 14.77 13.73 -14.81
N VAL A 209 15.60 12.78 -15.25
CA VAL A 209 15.92 12.58 -16.68
C VAL A 209 15.25 11.30 -17.17
N VAL A 210 14.31 11.44 -18.10
CA VAL A 210 13.48 10.33 -18.59
C VAL A 210 13.18 10.47 -20.09
N PRO A 211 12.94 9.36 -20.81
CA PRO A 211 12.40 9.43 -22.16
C PRO A 211 10.98 10.01 -22.18
N VAL A 212 10.63 10.67 -23.28
CA VAL A 212 9.29 11.18 -23.55
C VAL A 212 8.44 10.13 -24.25
N TYR A 213 7.22 9.95 -23.77
CA TYR A 213 6.16 9.25 -24.48
C TYR A 213 5.10 10.23 -24.98
N VAL A 214 5.07 10.46 -26.30
CA VAL A 214 4.14 11.40 -26.94
C VAL A 214 2.82 10.71 -27.24
N THR A 215 1.69 11.29 -26.80
CA THR A 215 0.37 10.69 -27.00
C THR A 215 -0.75 11.74 -27.08
N GLU A 216 -1.89 11.36 -27.66
CA GLU A 216 -3.14 12.14 -27.70
C GLU A 216 -4.07 11.84 -26.51
N ARG A 217 -3.57 11.11 -25.50
CA ARG A 217 -4.35 10.61 -24.35
C ARG A 217 -4.14 11.41 -23.07
N CYS A 218 -3.37 12.49 -23.16
CA CYS A 218 -3.14 13.43 -22.06
C CYS A 218 -4.22 14.50 -22.06
#